data_AF-A0AAD7PLJ9-F1
#
_entry.id   AF-A0AAD7PLJ9-F1
#
_cell.length_a   1.000
_cell.length_b   1.000
_cell.length_c   1.000
_cell.angle_alpha   90.00
_cell.angle_beta   90.00
_cell.angle_gamma   90.00
#
_symmetry.space_group_name_H-M   'P 1'
#
loop_
_entity.id
_entity.type
_entity.pdbx_description
1 polymer ?
#
loop_
_entity_poly.entity_id
_entity_poly.type
_entity_poly.pdbx_seq_one_letter_code
_entity_poly.pdbx_strand_id
1 'polypeptide(L)'
;MASFAQSSGVDALSLTNMIILTARNARTHRKNCGQLAENLRIIENLLEKLKSTDLMKLPATKEPLDGLEEALRKALDLVESCKDKSYLYMLAMGWNVVYQFRQLQAEIDRYLKLVPLISLVHEFRMQNLKDGLEAIDGEQREYTLDVEEMEAQRVILNTDRTKKDVAVLEKSLSRTYPDLEFQDALQEEKDKLNVELQRSRTNNDPDQCRVIEHLTDVTDNVVNLLHNKKVKKLVGNETG
;
A
#
# COMPACT_ATOMS: atom_id res chain seq x y z
N MET A 1 31.90 23.27 7.81
CA MET A 1 31.01 22.12 7.52
C MET A 1 31.83 21.12 6.74
N ALA A 2 32.22 20.00 7.36
CA ALA A 2 33.03 18.99 6.69
C ALA A 2 32.10 18.11 5.86
N SER A 3 32.37 18.04 4.56
CA SER A 3 31.74 17.12 3.62
C SER A 3 31.99 15.69 4.09
N PHE A 4 30.92 14.95 4.40
CA PHE A 4 30.95 13.49 4.49
C PHE A 4 31.11 12.94 3.07
N ALA A 5 32.32 13.10 2.53
CA ALA A 5 32.72 12.48 1.28
C ALA A 5 32.95 10.99 1.54
N GLN A 6 32.03 10.18 1.01
CA GLN A 6 32.28 8.85 0.45
C GLN A 6 33.44 8.07 1.08
N SER A 7 33.17 7.32 2.15
CA SER A 7 33.81 6.01 2.28
C SER A 7 33.06 5.06 1.34
N SER A 8 33.58 4.87 0.13
CA SER A 8 33.38 3.61 -0.59
C SER A 8 34.09 2.53 0.23
N GLY A 9 33.44 2.13 1.33
CA GLY A 9 33.96 1.25 2.37
C GLY A 9 34.09 -0.16 1.82
N VAL A 10 35.16 -0.83 2.23
CA VAL A 10 35.42 -2.24 1.95
C VAL A 10 34.17 -3.05 2.28
N ASP A 11 33.55 -3.69 1.28
CA ASP A 11 32.33 -4.47 1.48
C ASP A 11 32.62 -5.75 2.30
N ALA A 12 31.59 -6.30 2.95
CA ALA A 12 31.71 -7.51 3.78
C ALA A 12 32.38 -8.69 3.05
N LEU A 13 32.23 -8.77 1.73
CA LEU A 13 32.85 -9.80 0.89
C LEU A 13 34.37 -9.59 0.77
N SER A 14 34.81 -8.35 0.57
CA SER A 14 36.22 -7.98 0.54
C SER A 14 36.89 -8.19 1.90
N LEU A 15 36.24 -7.81 3.01
CA LEU A 15 36.72 -8.12 4.37
C LEU A 15 36.88 -9.62 4.58
N THR A 16 35.86 -10.39 4.21
CA THR A 16 35.88 -11.86 4.32
C THR A 16 37.10 -12.46 3.62
N ASN A 17 37.36 -12.04 2.38
CA ASN A 17 38.52 -12.48 1.61
C ASN A 17 39.85 -12.11 2.26
N MET A 18 39.95 -10.87 2.77
CA MET A 18 41.15 -10.39 3.45
C MET A 18 41.46 -11.18 4.72
N ILE A 19 40.43 -11.52 5.51
CA ILE A 19 40.57 -12.34 6.72
C ILE A 19 41.05 -13.75 6.36
N ILE A 20 40.45 -14.39 5.34
CA ILE A 20 40.82 -15.74 4.90
C ILE A 20 42.29 -15.78 4.46
N LEU A 21 42.74 -14.77 3.71
CA LEU A 21 44.13 -14.65 3.29
C LEU A 21 45.08 -14.42 4.47
N THR A 22 44.71 -13.55 5.41
CA THR A 22 45.54 -13.22 6.57
C THR A 22 45.65 -14.41 7.54
N ALA A 23 44.56 -15.14 7.74
CA ALA A 23 44.49 -16.31 8.63
C ALA A 23 45.47 -17.42 8.25
N ARG A 24 45.75 -17.60 6.95
CA ARG A 24 46.74 -18.57 6.44
C ARG A 24 48.17 -18.26 6.93
N ASN A 25 48.45 -16.99 7.21
CA ASN A 25 49.76 -16.51 7.62
C ASN A 25 49.90 -16.34 9.14
N ALA A 26 48.90 -16.75 9.92
CA ALA A 26 48.93 -16.60 11.38
C ALA A 26 50.11 -17.36 12.01
N ARG A 27 50.89 -16.68 12.87
CA ARG A 27 52.03 -17.29 13.57
C ARG A 27 51.59 -17.98 14.85
N THR A 28 50.54 -17.48 15.50
CA THR A 28 49.92 -18.01 16.73
C THR A 28 48.44 -18.33 16.51
N HIS A 29 47.81 -19.10 17.41
CA HIS A 29 46.38 -19.44 17.36
C HIS A 29 45.90 -19.98 16.00
N ARG A 30 46.78 -20.72 15.30
CA ARG A 30 46.57 -21.17 13.91
C ARG A 30 45.29 -21.96 13.70
N LYS A 31 44.94 -22.82 14.67
CA LYS A 31 43.69 -23.61 14.62
C LYS A 31 42.46 -22.71 14.66
N ASN A 32 42.44 -21.69 15.52
CA ASN A 32 41.31 -20.76 15.62
C ASN A 32 41.20 -19.88 14.37
N CYS A 33 42.33 -19.37 13.86
CA CYS A 33 42.36 -18.61 12.61
C CYS A 33 41.88 -19.47 11.43
N GLY A 34 42.33 -20.73 11.35
CA GLY A 34 41.90 -21.69 10.34
C GLY A 34 40.40 -21.96 10.41
N GLN A 35 39.87 -22.23 11.61
CA GLN A 35 38.44 -22.49 11.81
C GLN A 35 37.58 -21.29 11.41
N LEU A 36 38.00 -20.07 11.76
CA LEU A 36 37.32 -18.86 11.34
C LEU A 36 37.34 -18.71 9.82
N ALA A 37 38.50 -18.93 9.18
CA ALA A 37 38.63 -18.84 7.73
C ALA A 37 37.76 -19.88 6.99
N GLU A 38 37.63 -21.09 7.53
CA GLU A 38 36.72 -22.10 6.98
C GLU A 38 35.25 -21.67 7.08
N ASN A 39 34.83 -21.16 8.24
CA ASN A 39 33.47 -20.65 8.41
C ASN A 39 33.22 -19.48 7.45
N LEU A 40 34.17 -18.56 7.34
CA LEU A 40 34.07 -17.39 6.48
C LEU A 40 34.00 -17.74 4.98
N ARG A 41 34.55 -18.86 4.51
CA ARG A 41 34.32 -19.33 3.12
C ARG A 41 32.89 -19.75 2.85
N ILE A 42 32.23 -20.35 3.85
CA ILE A 42 30.80 -20.68 3.73
C ILE A 42 29.99 -19.39 3.64
N ILE A 43 30.35 -18.41 4.46
CA ILE A 43 29.71 -17.10 4.51
C ILE A 43 29.96 -16.31 3.22
N GLU A 44 31.15 -16.36 2.65
CA GLU A 44 31.49 -15.75 1.37
C GLU A 44 30.52 -16.19 0.26
N ASN A 45 30.35 -17.51 0.08
CA ASN A 45 29.42 -18.08 -0.89
C ASN A 45 27.97 -17.64 -0.65
N LEU A 46 27.57 -17.48 0.62
CA LEU A 46 26.23 -17.00 0.97
C LEU A 46 26.08 -15.51 0.61
N LEU A 47 27.07 -14.68 0.95
CA LEU A 47 27.07 -13.25 0.64
C LEU A 47 27.07 -12.99 -0.88
N GLU A 48 27.81 -13.78 -1.67
CA GLU A 48 27.78 -13.70 -3.13
C GLU A 48 26.39 -14.00 -3.68
N LYS A 49 25.74 -15.06 -3.20
CA LYS A 49 24.36 -15.38 -3.59
C LYS A 49 23.40 -14.26 -3.21
N LEU A 50 23.50 -13.73 -1.99
CA LEU A 50 22.64 -12.62 -1.55
C LEU A 50 22.90 -11.33 -2.35
N LYS A 51 24.13 -11.06 -2.78
CA LYS A 51 24.45 -9.90 -3.63
C LYS A 51 23.78 -9.97 -5.00
N SER A 52 23.48 -11.16 -5.50
CA SER A 52 22.71 -11.35 -6.74
C SER A 52 21.20 -11.12 -6.58
N THR A 53 20.72 -10.90 -5.34
CA THR A 53 19.32 -10.64 -5.01
C THR A 53 19.09 -9.19 -4.58
N ASP A 54 17.85 -8.71 -4.63
CA ASP A 54 17.48 -7.38 -4.13
C ASP A 54 17.40 -7.29 -2.58
N LEU A 55 17.66 -8.39 -1.87
CA LEU A 55 17.60 -8.47 -0.41
C LEU A 55 18.59 -7.53 0.30
N MET A 56 19.75 -7.32 -0.31
CA MET A 56 20.79 -6.39 0.18
C MET A 56 20.39 -4.91 0.02
N LYS A 57 19.33 -4.61 -0.75
CA LYS A 57 18.83 -3.24 -0.96
C LYS A 57 17.67 -2.91 -0.02
N LEU A 58 17.13 -3.89 0.69
CA LEU A 58 16.00 -3.67 1.60
C LEU A 58 16.44 -2.74 2.75
N PRO A 59 15.71 -1.65 3.03
CA PRO A 59 16.06 -0.77 4.15
C PRO A 59 16.17 -1.50 5.49
N ALA A 60 15.33 -2.52 5.70
CA ALA A 60 15.31 -3.33 6.91
C ALA A 60 16.53 -4.26 7.07
N THR A 61 17.26 -4.57 5.99
CA THR A 61 18.48 -5.40 6.07
C THR A 61 19.74 -4.56 6.29
N LYS A 62 19.67 -3.23 6.18
CA LYS A 62 20.83 -2.35 6.34
C LYS A 62 21.52 -2.50 7.70
N GLU A 63 20.78 -2.38 8.80
CA GLU A 63 21.33 -2.47 10.16
C GLU A 63 22.09 -3.81 10.41
N PRO A 64 21.52 -5.00 10.13
CA PRO A 64 22.26 -6.24 10.32
C PRO A 64 23.45 -6.41 9.37
N LEU A 65 23.43 -5.79 8.18
CA LEU A 65 24.57 -5.82 7.26
C LEU A 65 25.71 -4.92 7.75
N ASP A 66 25.39 -3.71 8.24
CA ASP A 66 26.37 -2.81 8.87
C ASP A 66 27.00 -3.49 10.10
N GLY A 67 26.18 -4.17 10.92
CA GLY A 67 26.64 -4.95 12.07
C GLY A 67 27.56 -6.12 11.67
N LEU A 68 27.26 -6.82 10.58
CA LEU A 68 28.11 -7.88 10.05
C LEU A 68 29.46 -7.34 9.58
N GLU A 69 29.47 -6.22 8.84
CA GLU A 69 30.70 -5.58 8.38
C GLU A 69 31.61 -5.18 9.54
N GLU A 70 31.03 -4.62 10.60
CA GLU A 70 31.77 -4.25 11.81
C GLU A 70 32.33 -5.48 12.54
N ALA A 71 31.56 -6.57 12.64
CA ALA A 71 32.04 -7.83 13.21
C ALA A 71 33.22 -8.41 12.39
N LEU A 72 33.16 -8.30 11.06
CA LEU A 72 34.24 -8.74 10.18
C LEU A 72 35.50 -7.87 10.32
N ARG A 73 35.39 -6.55 10.53
CA ARG A 73 36.55 -5.70 10.83
C ARG A 73 37.25 -6.13 12.12
N LYS A 74 36.50 -6.33 13.21
CA LYS A 74 37.06 -6.84 14.47
C LYS A 74 37.71 -8.22 14.30
N ALA A 75 37.15 -9.06 13.43
CA ALA A 75 37.72 -10.36 13.11
C ALA A 75 39.06 -10.24 12.34
N LEU A 76 39.16 -9.29 11.41
CA LEU A 76 40.42 -8.98 10.72
C LEU A 76 41.49 -8.55 11.72
N ASP A 77 41.18 -7.58 12.61
CA ASP A 77 42.12 -7.09 13.64
C ASP A 77 42.63 -8.23 14.55
N LEU A 78 41.75 -9.17 14.90
CA LEU A 78 42.11 -10.32 15.72
C LEU A 78 43.04 -11.28 14.97
N VAL A 79 42.78 -11.53 13.69
CA VAL A 79 43.61 -12.41 12.86
C VAL A 79 44.97 -11.76 12.55
N GLU A 80 45.01 -10.46 12.27
CA GLU A 80 46.25 -9.68 12.15
C GLU A 80 47.05 -9.72 13.45
N SER A 81 46.39 -9.60 14.61
CA SER A 81 47.04 -9.78 15.91
C SER A 81 47.71 -11.16 16.05
N CYS A 82 47.08 -12.22 15.55
CA CYS A 82 47.64 -13.58 15.57
C CYS A 82 48.83 -13.76 14.62
N LYS A 83 48.93 -12.91 13.59
CA LYS A 83 50.03 -12.84 12.64
C LYS A 83 51.18 -12.00 13.18
N ASP A 84 50.94 -10.76 13.62
CA ASP A 84 51.99 -9.76 13.77
C ASP A 84 52.47 -9.51 15.22
N LYS A 85 51.65 -9.81 16.24
CA LYS A 85 52.03 -9.58 17.65
C LYS A 85 53.11 -10.54 18.15
N SER A 86 53.76 -10.15 19.26
CA SER A 86 54.76 -10.94 19.97
C SER A 86 54.24 -12.33 20.31
N TYR A 87 55.02 -13.36 19.97
CA TYR A 87 54.67 -14.76 20.20
C TYR A 87 54.39 -15.07 21.67
N LEU A 88 55.28 -14.62 22.58
CA LEU A 88 55.12 -14.84 24.03
C LEU A 88 53.89 -14.13 24.59
N TYR A 89 53.60 -12.92 24.12
CA TYR A 89 52.39 -12.19 24.51
C TYR A 89 51.12 -12.94 24.08
N MET A 90 51.07 -13.42 22.83
CA MET A 90 49.93 -14.17 22.31
C MET A 90 49.72 -15.52 23.02
N LEU A 91 50.78 -16.14 23.52
CA LEU A 91 50.68 -17.32 24.40
C LEU A 91 50.12 -16.97 25.77
N ALA A 92 50.63 -15.91 26.42
CA ALA A 92 50.15 -15.47 27.73
C ALA A 92 48.66 -15.07 27.69
N MET A 93 48.22 -14.41 26.60
CA MET A 93 46.84 -13.96 26.40
C MET A 93 45.93 -15.01 25.77
N GLY A 94 46.35 -16.28 25.70
CA GLY A 94 45.71 -17.29 24.87
C GLY A 94 44.21 -17.49 25.14
N TRP A 95 43.80 -17.53 26.40
CA TRP A 95 42.38 -17.67 26.78
C TRP A 95 41.53 -16.47 26.35
N ASN A 96 42.07 -15.26 26.48
CA ASN A 96 41.39 -14.04 26.04
C ASN A 96 41.20 -14.04 24.52
N VAL A 97 42.22 -14.45 23.77
CA VAL A 97 42.15 -14.56 22.30
C VAL A 97 41.10 -15.59 21.89
N VAL A 98 41.07 -16.76 22.52
CA VAL A 98 40.03 -17.78 22.28
C VAL A 98 38.63 -17.25 22.61
N TYR A 99 38.47 -16.50 23.70
CA TYR A 99 37.20 -15.88 24.04
C TYR A 99 36.75 -14.87 22.98
N GLN A 100 37.67 -14.04 22.46
CA GLN A 100 37.38 -13.09 21.39
C GLN A 100 36.92 -13.79 20.10
N PHE A 101 37.55 -14.91 19.70
CA PHE A 101 37.08 -15.72 18.58
C PHE A 101 35.65 -16.22 18.78
N ARG A 102 35.29 -16.69 19.99
CA ARG A 102 33.92 -17.15 20.29
C ARG A 102 32.90 -16.02 20.21
N GLN A 103 33.24 -14.83 20.72
CA GLN A 103 32.36 -13.66 20.66
C GLN A 103 32.13 -13.22 19.21
N LEU A 104 33.21 -13.14 18.42
CA LEU A 104 33.12 -12.77 17.00
C LEU A 104 32.27 -13.77 16.20
N GLN A 105 32.46 -15.06 16.43
CA GLN A 105 31.66 -16.08 15.76
C GLN A 105 30.17 -15.94 16.12
N ALA A 106 29.84 -15.72 17.39
CA ALA A 106 28.46 -15.51 17.81
C ALA A 106 27.84 -14.23 17.23
N GLU A 107 28.62 -13.15 17.12
CA GLU A 107 28.19 -11.88 16.54
C GLU A 107 27.93 -12.02 15.03
N ILE A 108 28.86 -12.64 14.29
CA ILE A 108 28.71 -12.96 12.86
C ILE A 108 27.48 -13.86 12.62
N ASP A 109 27.35 -14.95 13.38
CA ASP A 109 26.23 -15.90 13.23
C ASP A 109 24.88 -15.23 13.51
N ARG A 110 24.82 -14.29 14.46
CA ARG A 110 23.60 -13.55 14.78
C ARG A 110 23.14 -12.71 13.59
N TYR A 111 24.02 -11.93 12.99
CA TYR A 111 23.66 -11.06 11.86
C TYR A 111 23.29 -11.87 10.61
N LEU A 112 24.02 -12.95 10.33
CA LEU A 112 23.70 -13.84 9.21
C LEU A 112 22.35 -14.55 9.34
N LYS A 113 21.86 -14.79 10.56
CA LYS A 113 20.51 -15.34 10.78
C LYS A 113 19.42 -14.29 10.60
N LEU A 114 19.69 -13.01 10.90
CA LEU A 114 18.70 -11.94 10.79
C LEU A 114 18.38 -11.57 9.35
N VAL A 115 19.40 -11.50 8.47
CA VAL A 115 19.22 -11.05 7.07
C VAL A 115 18.20 -11.92 6.30
N PRO A 116 18.28 -13.27 6.29
CA PRO A 116 17.29 -14.11 5.61
C PRO A 116 15.90 -14.05 6.23
N LEU A 117 15.79 -13.92 7.55
CA LEU A 117 14.49 -13.84 8.23
C LEU A 117 13.74 -12.54 7.86
N ILE A 118 14.45 -11.41 7.85
CA ILE A 118 13.88 -10.11 7.44
C ILE A 118 13.41 -10.18 5.98
N SER A 119 14.20 -10.83 5.13
CA SER A 119 13.91 -11.01 3.71
C SER A 119 12.64 -11.83 3.48
N LEU A 120 12.50 -12.96 4.18
CA LEU A 120 11.33 -13.84 4.09
C LEU A 120 10.05 -13.12 4.57
N VAL A 121 10.13 -12.35 5.66
CA VAL A 121 8.99 -11.57 6.15
C VAL A 121 8.60 -10.47 5.16
N HIS A 122 9.57 -9.82 4.52
CA HIS A 122 9.30 -8.81 3.50
C HIS A 122 8.59 -9.41 2.28
N GLU A 123 9.08 -10.54 1.76
CA GLU A 123 8.47 -11.25 0.64
C GLU A 123 7.02 -11.67 0.95
N PHE A 124 6.77 -12.26 2.12
CA PHE A 124 5.43 -12.64 2.55
C PHE A 124 4.48 -11.43 2.62
N ARG A 125 4.93 -10.28 3.15
CA ARG A 125 4.12 -9.06 3.19
C ARG A 125 3.76 -8.54 1.80
N MET A 126 4.73 -8.52 0.90
CA MET A 126 4.52 -8.07 -0.48
C MET A 126 3.55 -8.99 -1.23
N GLN A 127 3.65 -10.31 -1.03
CA GLN A 127 2.73 -11.26 -1.63
C GLN A 127 1.29 -11.06 -1.14
N ASN A 128 1.07 -10.96 0.18
CA ASN A 128 -0.27 -10.72 0.72
C ASN A 128 -0.89 -9.40 0.24
N LEU A 129 -0.06 -8.35 0.10
CA LEU A 129 -0.53 -7.07 -0.44
C LEU A 129 -0.95 -7.23 -1.90
N LYS A 130 -0.15 -7.93 -2.70
CA LYS A 130 -0.47 -8.23 -4.09
C LYS A 130 -1.77 -9.03 -4.21
N ASP A 131 -1.91 -10.10 -3.42
CA ASP A 131 -3.12 -10.92 -3.40
C ASP A 131 -4.35 -10.09 -3.02
N GLY A 132 -4.21 -9.18 -2.04
CA GLY A 132 -5.27 -8.26 -1.65
C GLY A 132 -5.65 -7.27 -2.76
N LEU A 133 -4.68 -6.75 -3.51
CA LEU A 133 -4.93 -5.87 -4.65
C LEU A 133 -5.58 -6.62 -5.82
N GLU A 134 -5.14 -7.84 -6.11
CA GLU A 134 -5.76 -8.71 -7.12
C GLU A 134 -7.21 -9.06 -6.75
N ALA A 135 -7.50 -9.28 -5.47
CA ALA A 135 -8.87 -9.50 -5.00
C ALA A 135 -9.77 -8.26 -5.21
N ILE A 136 -9.23 -7.05 -5.04
CA ILE A 136 -9.98 -5.80 -5.29
C ILE A 136 -10.23 -5.61 -6.80
N ASP A 137 -9.22 -5.84 -7.64
CA ASP A 137 -9.34 -5.68 -9.09
C ASP A 137 -10.26 -6.75 -9.73
N GLY A 138 -10.22 -7.97 -9.20
CA GLY A 138 -11.14 -9.06 -9.59
C GLY A 138 -12.60 -8.79 -9.22
N GLU A 139 -12.87 -7.91 -8.25
CA GLU A 139 -14.20 -7.39 -7.94
C GLU A 139 -14.52 -6.12 -8.76
N GLN A 140 -14.33 -6.14 -10.09
CA GLN A 140 -15.03 -5.19 -10.96
C GLN A 140 -16.55 -5.46 -10.89
N ARG A 141 -17.18 -5.00 -9.81
CA ARG A 141 -18.63 -4.92 -9.70
C ARG A 141 -19.07 -3.82 -10.65
N GLU A 142 -19.74 -4.21 -11.72
CA GLU A 142 -20.33 -3.26 -12.66
C GLU A 142 -21.39 -2.44 -11.92
N TYR A 143 -21.12 -1.15 -11.71
CA TYR A 143 -22.09 -0.22 -11.15
C TYR A 143 -23.11 0.10 -12.24
N THR A 144 -24.33 -0.43 -12.11
CA THR A 144 -25.42 -0.22 -13.05
C THR A 144 -26.63 0.35 -12.32
N LEU A 145 -27.47 1.05 -13.08
CA LEU A 145 -28.82 1.37 -12.62
C LEU A 145 -29.65 0.07 -12.66
N ASP A 146 -30.50 -0.13 -11.67
CA ASP A 146 -31.49 -1.20 -11.75
C ASP A 146 -32.56 -0.89 -12.81
N VAL A 147 -33.40 -1.89 -13.11
CA VAL A 147 -34.40 -1.78 -14.19
C VAL A 147 -35.39 -0.64 -13.93
N GLU A 148 -35.76 -0.41 -12.66
CA GLU A 148 -36.73 0.60 -12.27
C GLU A 148 -36.12 2.00 -12.22
N GLU A 149 -34.86 2.12 -11.81
CA GLU A 149 -34.06 3.33 -11.91
C GLU A 149 -33.87 3.75 -13.38
N MET A 150 -33.56 2.79 -14.27
CA MET A 150 -33.47 3.05 -15.72
C MET A 150 -34.81 3.52 -16.31
N GLU A 151 -35.93 2.95 -15.87
CA GLU A 151 -37.27 3.33 -16.33
C GLU A 151 -37.63 4.75 -15.85
N ALA A 152 -37.40 5.05 -14.58
CA ALA A 152 -37.62 6.38 -14.02
C ALA A 152 -36.72 7.44 -14.69
N GLN A 153 -35.43 7.14 -14.87
CA GLN A 153 -34.48 8.03 -15.54
C GLN A 153 -34.92 8.35 -16.98
N ARG A 154 -35.37 7.34 -17.73
CA ARG A 154 -35.86 7.53 -19.11
C ARG A 154 -37.03 8.53 -19.16
N VAL A 155 -37.95 8.43 -18.20
CA VAL A 155 -39.10 9.33 -18.10
C VAL A 155 -38.70 10.74 -17.71
N ILE A 156 -37.74 10.89 -16.79
CA ILE A 156 -37.21 12.18 -16.36
C ILE A 156 -36.60 12.93 -17.55
N LEU A 157 -35.80 12.25 -18.37
CA LEU A 157 -35.10 12.84 -19.53
C LEU A 157 -36.01 13.16 -20.72
N ASN A 158 -37.27 12.70 -20.74
CA ASN A 158 -38.18 12.97 -21.84
C ASN A 158 -38.87 14.35 -21.68
N THR A 159 -38.77 15.18 -22.71
CA THR A 159 -39.33 16.54 -22.76
C THR A 159 -40.85 16.55 -23.00
N ASP A 160 -41.38 15.56 -23.73
CA ASP A 160 -42.81 15.47 -24.07
C ASP A 160 -43.52 14.43 -23.17
N ARG A 161 -43.85 14.84 -21.95
CA ARG A 161 -44.45 13.92 -20.96
C ARG A 161 -45.90 13.60 -21.25
N THR A 162 -46.19 12.32 -21.31
CA THR A 162 -47.53 11.76 -21.43
C THR A 162 -48.13 11.44 -20.05
N LYS A 163 -49.42 11.10 -20.02
CA LYS A 163 -50.07 10.62 -18.80
C LYS A 163 -49.47 9.31 -18.27
N LYS A 164 -48.84 8.50 -19.13
CA LYS A 164 -48.18 7.25 -18.73
C LYS A 164 -46.88 7.54 -17.99
N ASP A 165 -46.15 8.56 -18.42
CA ASP A 165 -44.90 9.00 -17.80
C ASP A 165 -45.12 9.50 -16.36
N VAL A 166 -46.21 10.23 -16.12
CA VAL A 166 -46.59 10.66 -14.76
C VAL A 166 -46.85 9.46 -13.84
N ALA A 167 -47.47 8.38 -14.35
CA ALA A 167 -47.73 7.19 -13.54
C ALA A 167 -46.45 6.43 -13.17
N VAL A 168 -45.43 6.45 -14.04
CA VAL A 168 -44.10 5.86 -13.73
C VAL A 168 -43.39 6.68 -12.65
N LEU A 169 -43.44 8.01 -12.71
CA LEU A 169 -42.89 8.88 -11.68
C LEU A 169 -43.65 8.74 -10.35
N GLU A 170 -44.98 8.65 -10.38
CA GLU A 170 -45.81 8.41 -9.20
C GLU A 170 -45.49 7.07 -8.54
N LYS A 171 -45.27 6.03 -9.33
CA LYS A 171 -44.83 4.72 -8.84
C LYS A 171 -43.41 4.78 -8.24
N SER A 172 -42.49 5.52 -8.86
CA SER A 172 -41.11 5.66 -8.37
C SER A 172 -41.05 6.46 -7.06
N LEU A 173 -41.77 7.60 -6.99
CA LEU A 173 -41.83 8.43 -5.79
C LEU A 173 -42.59 7.77 -4.65
N SER A 174 -43.70 7.06 -4.90
CA SER A 174 -44.42 6.35 -3.82
C SER A 174 -43.60 5.21 -3.19
N ARG A 175 -42.65 4.61 -3.92
CA ARG A 175 -41.69 3.65 -3.34
C ARG A 175 -40.67 4.34 -2.44
N THR A 176 -40.20 5.51 -2.83
CA THR A 176 -39.19 6.29 -2.10
C THR A 176 -39.78 7.03 -0.90
N TYR A 177 -41.05 7.46 -1.02
CA TYR A 177 -41.83 8.21 -0.05
C TYR A 177 -43.16 7.49 0.23
N PRO A 178 -43.15 6.36 0.95
CA PRO A 178 -44.35 5.54 1.16
C PRO A 178 -45.43 6.23 2.01
N ASP A 179 -45.03 7.20 2.84
CA ASP A 179 -45.91 7.89 3.79
C ASP A 179 -46.38 9.26 3.28
N LEU A 180 -45.98 9.67 2.07
CA LEU A 180 -46.35 10.97 1.49
C LEU A 180 -47.28 10.79 0.29
N GLU A 181 -48.22 11.73 0.17
CA GLU A 181 -48.98 11.89 -1.07
C GLU A 181 -48.06 12.34 -2.20
N PHE A 182 -48.37 11.97 -3.43
CA PHE A 182 -47.51 12.21 -4.59
C PHE A 182 -47.14 13.69 -4.78
N GLN A 183 -48.04 14.64 -4.44
CA GLN A 183 -47.75 16.06 -4.53
C GLN A 183 -46.75 16.53 -3.46
N ASP A 184 -46.83 15.97 -2.26
CA ASP A 184 -45.92 16.32 -1.16
C ASP A 184 -44.54 15.72 -1.39
N ALA A 185 -44.47 14.50 -1.92
CA ALA A 185 -43.21 13.87 -2.35
C ALA A 185 -42.52 14.66 -3.48
N LEU A 186 -43.28 15.18 -4.45
CA LEU A 186 -42.73 16.05 -5.50
C LEU A 186 -42.19 17.37 -4.94
N GLN A 187 -42.87 17.94 -3.95
CA GLN A 187 -42.40 19.17 -3.30
C GLN A 187 -41.11 18.91 -2.51
N GLU A 188 -41.01 17.78 -1.79
CA GLU A 188 -39.80 17.40 -1.08
C GLU A 188 -38.61 17.16 -2.03
N GLU A 189 -38.83 16.49 -3.17
CA GLU A 189 -37.81 16.35 -4.21
C GLU A 189 -37.36 17.70 -4.77
N LYS A 190 -38.30 18.63 -5.00
CA LYS A 190 -37.97 19.99 -5.44
C LYS A 190 -37.09 20.73 -4.43
N ASP A 191 -37.36 20.59 -3.14
CA ASP A 191 -36.56 21.20 -2.09
C ASP A 191 -35.15 20.59 -2.03
N LYS A 192 -35.02 19.27 -2.24
CA LYS A 192 -33.71 18.57 -2.35
C LYS A 192 -32.93 19.01 -3.59
N LEU A 193 -33.58 19.15 -4.75
CA LEU A 193 -32.96 19.67 -5.97
C LEU A 193 -32.42 21.09 -5.77
N ASN A 194 -33.11 21.95 -5.03
CA ASN A 194 -32.60 23.29 -4.70
C ASN A 194 -31.33 23.25 -3.86
N VAL A 195 -31.24 22.31 -2.90
CA VAL A 195 -30.02 22.10 -2.11
C VAL A 195 -28.87 21.62 -3.01
N GLU A 196 -29.11 20.66 -3.90
CA GLU A 196 -28.09 20.19 -4.85
C GLU A 196 -27.67 21.29 -5.85
N LEU A 197 -28.58 22.15 -6.28
CA LEU A 197 -28.25 23.29 -7.15
C LEU A 197 -27.28 24.26 -6.45
N GLN A 198 -27.49 24.56 -5.17
CA GLN A 198 -26.57 25.41 -4.40
C GLN A 198 -25.21 24.73 -4.22
N ARG A 199 -25.18 23.40 -3.99
CA ARG A 199 -23.93 22.63 -3.91
C ARG A 199 -23.16 22.67 -5.23
N SER A 200 -23.81 22.39 -6.36
CA SER A 200 -23.19 22.44 -7.69
C SER A 200 -22.68 23.82 -8.06
N ARG A 201 -23.40 24.89 -7.69
CA ARG A 201 -22.92 26.28 -7.84
C ARG A 201 -21.68 26.56 -7.02
N THR A 202 -21.64 26.08 -5.77
CA THR A 202 -20.48 26.22 -4.88
C THR A 202 -19.27 25.44 -5.41
N ASN A 203 -19.50 24.27 -6.01
CA ASN A 203 -18.48 23.43 -6.62
C ASN A 203 -18.06 23.88 -8.04
N ASN A 204 -18.63 24.98 -8.56
CA ASN A 204 -18.40 25.48 -9.91
C ASN A 204 -18.64 24.43 -11.02
N ASP A 205 -19.70 23.62 -10.90
CA ASP A 205 -20.11 22.64 -11.91
C ASP A 205 -21.32 23.15 -12.71
N PRO A 206 -21.10 23.87 -13.83
CA PRO A 206 -22.19 24.46 -14.62
C PRO A 206 -23.04 23.42 -15.34
N ASP A 207 -22.49 22.23 -15.64
CA ASP A 207 -23.23 21.18 -16.33
C ASP A 207 -24.22 20.50 -15.38
N GLN A 208 -23.80 20.22 -14.14
CA GLN A 208 -24.72 19.76 -13.09
C GLN A 208 -25.81 20.80 -12.79
N CYS A 209 -25.47 22.10 -12.77
CA CYS A 209 -26.49 23.14 -12.59
C CYS A 209 -27.58 23.07 -13.67
N ARG A 210 -27.21 22.92 -14.94
CA ARG A 210 -28.17 22.80 -16.06
C ARG A 210 -29.05 21.56 -15.94
N VAL A 211 -28.47 20.44 -15.53
CA VAL A 211 -29.23 19.20 -15.29
C VAL A 211 -30.25 19.43 -14.18
N ILE A 212 -29.84 20.01 -13.05
CA ILE A 212 -30.73 20.23 -11.90
C ILE A 212 -31.83 21.27 -12.22
N GLU A 213 -31.51 22.31 -12.99
CA GLU A 213 -32.50 23.27 -13.48
C GLU A 213 -33.53 22.59 -14.39
N HIS A 214 -33.07 21.72 -15.30
CA HIS A 214 -33.97 20.88 -16.11
C HIS A 214 -34.85 19.96 -15.24
N LEU A 215 -34.30 19.32 -14.21
CA LEU A 215 -35.05 18.50 -13.24
C LEU A 215 -36.09 19.32 -12.47
N THR A 216 -35.83 20.60 -12.22
CA THR A 216 -36.80 21.49 -11.58
C THR A 216 -37.96 21.79 -12.52
N ASP A 217 -37.67 22.08 -13.79
CA ASP A 217 -38.69 22.24 -14.84
C ASP A 217 -39.49 20.95 -15.05
N VAL A 218 -38.84 19.79 -14.89
CA VAL A 218 -39.48 18.48 -14.98
C VAL A 218 -40.61 18.36 -13.96
N THR A 219 -40.29 18.66 -12.71
CA THR A 219 -41.22 18.62 -11.58
C THR A 219 -42.37 19.61 -11.78
N ASP A 220 -42.09 20.83 -12.21
CA ASP A 220 -43.11 21.86 -12.42
C ASP A 220 -44.10 21.51 -13.53
N ASN A 221 -43.62 20.89 -14.61
CA ASN A 221 -44.49 20.41 -15.68
C ASN A 221 -45.43 19.27 -15.24
N VAL A 222 -44.95 18.36 -14.37
CA VAL A 222 -45.79 17.29 -13.80
C VAL A 222 -46.89 17.88 -12.90
N VAL A 223 -46.54 18.86 -12.07
CA VAL A 223 -47.50 19.57 -11.22
C VAL A 223 -48.58 20.24 -12.08
N ASN A 224 -48.21 20.90 -13.18
CA ASN A 224 -49.17 21.53 -14.11
C ASN A 224 -50.11 20.53 -14.79
N LEU A 225 -49.62 19.36 -15.20
CA LEU A 225 -50.44 18.28 -15.79
C LEU A 225 -51.47 17.73 -14.78
N LEU A 226 -51.11 17.62 -13.50
CA LEU A 226 -52.03 17.21 -12.43
C LEU A 226 -53.11 18.27 -12.17
N HIS A 227 -52.75 19.55 -12.18
CA HIS A 227 -53.71 20.65 -12.00
C HIS A 227 -54.74 20.70 -13.15
N ASN A 228 -54.30 20.56 -14.40
CA ASN A 228 -55.18 20.50 -15.57
C ASN A 228 -56.16 19.29 -15.53
N LYS A 229 -55.81 18.20 -14.84
CA LYS A 229 -56.67 17.05 -14.59
C LYS A 229 -57.77 17.35 -13.56
N LYS A 230 -57.45 18.07 -12.47
CA LYS A 230 -58.46 18.55 -11.49
C LYS A 230 -59.46 19.51 -12.15
N VAL A 231 -58.98 20.45 -12.97
CA VAL A 231 -59.85 21.41 -13.70
C VAL A 231 -60.78 20.71 -14.69
N LYS A 232 -60.29 19.74 -15.49
CA LYS A 232 -61.16 18.95 -16.39
C LYS A 232 -62.20 18.08 -15.66
N LYS A 233 -61.89 17.60 -14.45
CA LYS A 233 -62.83 16.82 -13.62
C LYS A 233 -63.88 17.70 -12.95
N LEU A 234 -63.58 18.98 -12.70
CA LEU A 234 -64.51 19.97 -12.16
C LEU A 234 -65.43 20.56 -13.25
N VAL A 235 -64.90 20.85 -14.43
CA VAL A 235 -65.68 21.39 -15.56
C VAL A 235 -66.61 20.33 -16.19
N GLY A 236 -66.29 19.04 -16.07
CA GLY A 236 -67.16 17.95 -16.53
C GLY A 236 -68.36 17.64 -15.63
N ASN A 237 -68.47 18.28 -14.47
CA ASN A 237 -69.56 18.07 -13.50
C ASN A 237 -70.61 19.21 -13.50
N GLU A 238 -70.48 20.23 -14.37
CA GLU A 238 -71.43 21.36 -14.47
C GLU A 238 -72.33 21.32 -15.73
N THR A 239 -72.33 20.24 -16.49
CA THR A 239 -73.37 19.98 -17.50
C THR A 239 -74.04 18.66 -17.20
N GLY A 240 -75.29 18.74 -16.76
CA GLY A 240 -76.15 17.61 -16.39
C GLY A 240 -76.54 16.70 -17.54
#